data_AF-A0A436QN32-F1
#
_entry.id   AF-A0A436QN32-F1
#
_cell.length_a   1.000
_cell.length_b   1.000
_cell.length_c   1.000
_cell.angle_alpha   90.00
_cell.angle_beta   90.00
_cell.angle_gamma   90.00
#
_symmetry.space_group_name_H-M   'P 1'
#
loop_
_entity.id
_entity.type
_entity.pdbx_description
1 polymer ?
#
loop_
_entity_poly.entity_id
_entity_poly.type
_entity_poly.pdbx_seq_one_letter_code
_entity_poly.pdbx_strand_id
1 'polypeptide(L)'
;GEAIGEIPPGLYPGDYLIPVGQALAEEFGLGLLEMPEDEALAIVKDRTVDAMMAMIREDLALLNVHHDVFFSQRTLHADNARKIRAAIADLTLKGHIYKGKLPPPKGEKPDDWEDREQTLFRSTAVGDDMDRALVKSDGSFTYFAADVAYLKDKVERGFVDLIYV
;
A
#
# COMPACT_ATOMS: atom_id res chain seq x y z
N GLY A 1 23.23 -22.82 7.29
CA GLY A 1 23.21 -21.77 6.27
C GLY A 1 24.62 -21.37 5.92
N GLU A 2 24.80 -20.67 4.81
CA GLU A 2 26.09 -20.13 4.37
C GLU A 2 26.39 -18.79 5.07
N ALA A 3 27.67 -18.43 5.15
CA ALA A 3 28.08 -17.13 5.65
C ALA A 3 27.88 -16.07 4.56
N ILE A 4 26.92 -15.16 4.76
CA ILE A 4 26.55 -14.13 3.76
C ILE A 4 27.39 -12.84 3.83
N GLY A 5 28.31 -12.74 4.80
CA GLY A 5 29.11 -11.52 5.00
C GLY A 5 28.29 -10.34 5.53
N GLU A 6 28.72 -9.12 5.22
CA GLU A 6 27.98 -7.91 5.58
C GLU A 6 26.78 -7.71 4.65
N ILE A 7 25.64 -7.36 5.24
CA ILE A 7 24.42 -7.06 4.49
C ILE A 7 24.61 -5.72 3.77
N PRO A 8 24.38 -5.66 2.43
CA PRO A 8 24.52 -4.42 1.67
C PRO A 8 23.69 -3.25 2.22
N PRO A 9 24.19 -2.00 2.09
CA PRO A 9 23.44 -0.82 2.50
C PRO A 9 22.13 -0.68 1.70
N GLY A 10 21.08 -0.21 2.35
CA GLY A 10 19.75 -0.01 1.74
C GLY A 10 18.77 -1.18 1.95
N LEU A 11 19.21 -2.27 2.58
CA LEU A 11 18.33 -3.35 3.04
C LEU A 11 17.78 -3.05 4.45
N TYR A 12 16.77 -3.81 4.86
CA TYR A 12 16.15 -3.70 6.19
C TYR A 12 16.51 -4.93 7.04
N PRO A 13 17.76 -5.03 7.54
CA PRO A 13 18.16 -6.12 8.40
C PRO A 13 17.49 -5.95 9.77
N GLY A 14 16.89 -7.03 10.27
CA GLY A 14 16.34 -7.07 11.62
C GLY A 14 16.40 -8.48 12.16
N ASP A 15 16.74 -8.63 13.44
CA ASP A 15 16.84 -9.93 14.10
C ASP A 15 15.52 -10.71 14.04
N TYR A 16 14.41 -9.98 13.97
CA TYR A 16 13.06 -10.53 13.81
C TYR A 16 12.84 -11.27 12.47
N LEU A 17 13.71 -11.08 11.48
CA LEU A 17 13.69 -11.82 10.20
C LEU A 17 14.46 -13.15 10.27
N ILE A 18 15.33 -13.35 11.26
CA ILE A 18 16.10 -14.59 11.39
C ILE A 18 15.18 -15.81 11.55
N PRO A 19 14.15 -15.79 12.43
CA PRO A 19 13.21 -16.91 12.54
C PRO A 19 12.43 -17.17 11.25
N VAL A 20 12.12 -16.13 10.47
CA VAL A 20 11.45 -16.27 9.16
C VAL A 20 12.35 -16.98 8.16
N GLY A 21 13.62 -16.58 8.09
CA GLY A 21 14.61 -17.24 7.23
C GLY A 21 14.85 -18.70 7.61
N GLN A 22 14.87 -19.00 8.91
CA GLN A 22 14.96 -20.39 9.41
C GLN A 22 13.73 -21.21 9.00
N ALA A 23 12.52 -20.68 9.19
CA ALA A 23 11.29 -21.35 8.79
C ALA A 23 11.22 -21.61 7.27
N LEU A 24 11.66 -20.64 6.45
CA LEU A 24 11.75 -20.81 4.99
C LEU A 24 12.75 -21.90 4.60
N ALA A 25 13.91 -21.95 5.25
CA ALA A 25 14.91 -23.00 5.01
C ALA A 25 14.41 -24.38 5.46
N GLU A 26 13.64 -24.46 6.53
CA GLU A 26 13.00 -25.71 6.99
C GLU A 26 11.91 -26.18 6.02
N GLU A 27 11.05 -25.26 5.53
CA GLU A 27 9.93 -25.58 4.63
C GLU A 27 10.40 -25.95 3.22
N PHE A 28 11.37 -25.21 2.66
CA PHE A 28 11.77 -25.33 1.26
C PHE A 28 13.16 -25.92 1.02
N GLY A 29 13.96 -26.12 2.08
CA GLY A 29 15.34 -26.58 1.94
C GLY A 29 16.17 -25.64 1.05
N LEU A 30 16.84 -26.22 0.04
CA LEU A 30 17.58 -25.46 -0.98
C LEU A 30 16.73 -25.02 -2.17
N GLY A 31 15.46 -25.43 -2.25
CA GLY A 31 14.62 -25.21 -3.43
C GLY A 31 14.46 -23.73 -3.80
N LEU A 32 14.35 -22.84 -2.81
CA LEU A 32 14.27 -21.39 -3.04
C LEU A 32 15.52 -20.82 -3.72
N LEU A 33 16.69 -21.45 -3.58
CA LEU A 33 17.93 -21.01 -4.22
C LEU A 33 18.08 -21.56 -5.65
N GLU A 34 17.36 -22.63 -5.97
CA GLU A 34 17.43 -23.33 -7.26
C GLU A 34 16.39 -22.81 -8.27
N MET A 35 15.37 -22.09 -7.80
CA MET A 35 14.33 -21.51 -8.65
C MET A 35 14.70 -20.10 -9.15
N PRO A 36 14.04 -19.58 -10.19
CA PRO A 36 14.22 -18.21 -10.64
C PRO A 36 13.95 -17.21 -9.49
N GLU A 37 14.78 -16.17 -9.42
CA GLU A 37 14.74 -15.18 -8.33
C GLU A 37 13.35 -14.58 -8.13
N ASP A 38 12.64 -14.24 -9.20
CA ASP A 38 11.30 -13.66 -9.13
C ASP A 38 10.26 -14.62 -8.50
N GLU A 39 10.38 -15.92 -8.77
CA GLU A 39 9.50 -16.95 -8.21
C GLU A 39 9.80 -17.19 -6.73
N ALA A 40 11.08 -17.31 -6.38
CA ALA A 40 11.53 -17.40 -4.99
C ALA A 40 11.08 -16.18 -4.19
N LEU A 41 11.31 -14.99 -4.73
CA LEU A 41 11.01 -13.74 -4.05
C LEU A 41 9.51 -13.58 -3.83
N ALA A 42 8.65 -14.02 -4.75
CA ALA A 42 7.21 -14.02 -4.55
C ALA A 42 6.81 -14.87 -3.34
N ILE A 43 7.34 -16.10 -3.23
CA ILE A 43 7.09 -17.00 -2.10
C ILE A 43 7.61 -16.41 -0.79
N VAL A 44 8.88 -15.98 -0.78
CA VAL A 44 9.54 -15.39 0.39
C VAL A 44 8.77 -14.16 0.88
N LYS A 45 8.34 -13.29 -0.04
CA LYS A 45 7.58 -12.07 0.29
C LYS A 45 6.25 -12.39 0.95
N ASP A 46 5.52 -13.38 0.46
CA ASP A 46 4.22 -13.76 1.04
C ASP A 46 4.39 -14.37 2.43
N ARG A 47 5.30 -15.34 2.56
CA ARG A 47 5.64 -15.95 3.87
C ARG A 47 6.13 -14.93 4.89
N THR A 48 6.97 -13.99 4.45
CA THR A 48 7.48 -12.94 5.32
C THR A 48 6.36 -12.01 5.78
N VAL A 49 5.46 -11.58 4.89
CA VAL A 49 4.34 -10.72 5.30
C VAL A 49 3.42 -11.43 6.28
N ASP A 50 3.13 -12.71 6.08
CA ASP A 50 2.32 -13.49 7.02
C ASP A 50 2.98 -13.59 8.40
N ALA A 51 4.27 -13.88 8.44
CA ALA A 51 5.04 -13.93 9.69
C ALA A 51 5.08 -12.57 10.40
N MET A 52 5.28 -11.47 9.67
CA MET A 52 5.27 -10.12 10.24
C MET A 52 3.91 -9.75 10.78
N MET A 53 2.83 -10.11 10.07
CA MET A 53 1.48 -9.85 10.55
C MET A 53 1.13 -10.68 11.79
N ALA A 54 1.64 -11.90 11.92
CA ALA A 54 1.49 -12.70 13.13
C ALA A 54 2.19 -12.02 14.33
N MET A 55 3.45 -11.62 14.15
CA MET A 55 4.23 -10.90 15.17
C MET A 55 3.55 -9.60 15.61
N ILE A 56 3.09 -8.77 14.66
CA ILE A 56 2.36 -7.53 14.97
C ILE A 56 1.11 -7.81 15.81
N ARG A 57 0.36 -8.88 15.50
CA ARG A 57 -0.85 -9.25 16.26
C ARG A 57 -0.52 -9.71 17.67
N GLU A 58 0.56 -10.48 17.83
CA GLU A 58 1.05 -10.92 19.13
C GLU A 58 1.52 -9.74 19.98
N ASP A 59 2.30 -8.82 19.42
CA ASP A 59 2.76 -7.61 20.10
C ASP A 59 1.59 -6.72 20.55
N LEU A 60 0.59 -6.52 19.69
CA LEU A 60 -0.62 -5.79 20.04
C LEU A 60 -1.40 -6.49 21.16
N ALA A 61 -1.48 -7.82 21.12
CA ALA A 61 -2.15 -8.61 22.17
C ALA A 61 -1.43 -8.50 23.53
N LEU A 62 -0.09 -8.40 23.56
CA LEU A 62 0.66 -8.13 24.78
C LEU A 62 0.30 -6.77 25.41
N LEU A 63 -0.11 -5.81 24.57
CA LEU A 63 -0.62 -4.50 24.98
C LEU A 63 -2.14 -4.49 25.21
N ASN A 64 -2.80 -5.66 25.16
CA ASN A 64 -4.26 -5.82 25.24
C ASN A 64 -5.01 -5.02 24.16
N VAL A 65 -4.40 -4.86 22.98
CA VAL A 65 -4.99 -4.23 21.79
C VAL A 65 -5.41 -5.32 20.80
N HIS A 66 -6.70 -5.34 20.45
CA HIS A 66 -7.25 -6.30 19.50
C HIS A 66 -8.04 -5.57 18.41
N HIS A 67 -7.62 -5.74 17.16
CA HIS A 67 -8.38 -5.26 16.01
C HIS A 67 -9.26 -6.37 15.44
N ASP A 68 -10.55 -6.08 15.24
CA ASP A 68 -11.49 -7.02 14.61
C ASP A 68 -11.14 -7.29 13.14
N VAL A 69 -10.63 -6.27 12.44
CA VAL A 69 -10.34 -6.34 11.01
C VAL A 69 -8.96 -5.74 10.73
N PHE A 70 -8.11 -6.55 10.12
CA PHE A 70 -6.88 -6.08 9.46
C PHE A 70 -7.14 -6.04 7.96
N PHE A 71 -6.89 -4.90 7.35
CA PHE A 71 -7.14 -4.67 5.93
C PHE A 71 -5.83 -4.62 5.15
N SER A 72 -5.73 -5.40 4.07
CA SER A 72 -4.52 -5.42 3.24
C SER A 72 -4.68 -4.48 2.04
N GLN A 73 -3.74 -3.56 1.88
CA GLN A 73 -3.66 -2.67 0.72
C GLN A 73 -3.55 -3.46 -0.60
N ARG A 74 -2.97 -4.67 -0.59
CA ARG A 74 -2.93 -5.53 -1.79
C ARG A 74 -4.32 -5.78 -2.37
N THR A 75 -5.35 -5.87 -1.52
CA THR A 75 -6.74 -6.07 -1.96
C THR A 75 -7.32 -4.86 -2.71
N LEU A 76 -6.76 -3.65 -2.54
CA LEU A 76 -7.17 -2.46 -3.31
C LEU A 76 -6.58 -2.46 -4.72
N HIS A 77 -5.38 -3.01 -4.88
CA HIS A 77 -4.65 -3.07 -6.16
C HIS A 77 -4.90 -4.37 -6.93
N ALA A 78 -5.44 -5.40 -6.27
CA ALA A 78 -5.90 -6.64 -6.91
C ALA A 78 -6.95 -6.36 -8.01
N ASP A 79 -7.12 -7.34 -8.91
CA ASP A 79 -8.09 -7.29 -10.01
C ASP A 79 -7.98 -6.00 -10.84
N ASN A 80 -6.75 -5.64 -11.19
CA ASN A 80 -6.45 -4.40 -11.92
C ASN A 80 -6.99 -3.15 -11.19
N ALA A 81 -6.85 -3.11 -9.86
CA ALA A 81 -7.32 -2.05 -8.98
C ALA A 81 -8.82 -1.72 -9.12
N ARG A 82 -9.67 -2.76 -9.26
CA ARG A 82 -11.12 -2.61 -9.45
C ARG A 82 -11.77 -1.75 -8.37
N LYS A 83 -11.39 -1.91 -7.10
CA LYS A 83 -11.93 -1.12 -5.98
C LYS A 83 -11.63 0.38 -6.13
N ILE A 84 -10.40 0.71 -6.52
CA ILE A 84 -9.99 2.11 -6.75
C ILE A 84 -10.73 2.70 -7.93
N ARG A 85 -10.80 1.99 -9.06
CA ARG A 85 -11.55 2.43 -10.25
C ARG A 85 -13.04 2.65 -9.95
N ALA A 86 -13.65 1.76 -9.16
CA ALA A 86 -15.05 1.88 -8.78
C ALA A 86 -15.30 3.13 -7.90
N ALA A 87 -14.43 3.40 -6.93
CA ALA A 87 -14.53 4.61 -6.09
C ALA A 87 -14.38 5.90 -6.92
N ILE A 88 -13.41 5.93 -7.84
CA ILE A 88 -13.20 7.05 -8.77
C ILE A 88 -14.43 7.23 -9.68
N ALA A 89 -14.98 6.15 -10.25
CA ALA A 89 -16.15 6.24 -11.12
C ALA A 89 -17.38 6.79 -10.37
N ASP A 90 -17.64 6.31 -9.15
CA ASP A 90 -18.75 6.78 -8.31
C ASP A 90 -18.62 8.27 -7.98
N LEU A 91 -17.44 8.72 -7.54
CA LEU A 91 -17.18 10.13 -7.25
C LEU A 91 -17.17 11.01 -8.51
N THR A 92 -16.81 10.45 -9.67
CA THR A 92 -16.94 11.15 -10.96
C THR A 92 -18.40 11.38 -11.31
N LEU A 93 -19.25 10.38 -11.19
CA LEU A 93 -20.69 10.49 -11.45
C LEU A 93 -21.36 11.51 -10.52
N LYS A 94 -20.89 11.61 -9.27
CA LYS A 94 -21.33 12.60 -8.28
C LYS A 94 -20.73 14.01 -8.50
N GLY A 95 -19.87 14.20 -9.49
CA GLY A 95 -19.30 15.51 -9.85
C GLY A 95 -18.11 15.96 -8.99
N HIS A 96 -17.58 15.09 -8.12
CA HIS A 96 -16.45 15.40 -7.24
C HIS A 96 -15.08 15.19 -7.90
N ILE A 97 -15.04 14.56 -9.08
CA ILE A 97 -13.81 14.33 -9.84
C ILE A 97 -13.92 15.00 -11.20
N TYR A 98 -12.81 15.60 -11.65
CA TYR A 98 -12.72 16.30 -12.92
C TYR A 98 -11.32 16.18 -13.54
N LYS A 99 -11.19 16.64 -14.78
CA LYS A 99 -9.91 16.77 -15.48
C LYS A 99 -9.42 18.21 -15.35
N GLY A 100 -8.18 18.40 -14.89
CA GLY A 100 -7.60 19.72 -14.68
C GLY A 100 -6.09 19.68 -14.51
N LYS A 101 -5.47 20.86 -14.40
CA LYS A 101 -4.03 21.02 -14.18
C LYS A 101 -3.77 21.51 -12.76
N LEU A 102 -2.73 20.99 -12.13
CA LEU A 102 -2.25 21.48 -10.83
C LEU A 102 -1.04 22.41 -11.04
N PRO A 103 -0.89 23.46 -10.22
CA PRO A 103 0.33 24.25 -10.20
C PRO A 103 1.53 23.36 -9.77
N PRO A 104 2.76 23.79 -10.06
CA PRO A 104 3.94 23.12 -9.53
C PRO A 104 3.90 23.09 -8.00
N PRO A 105 4.36 21.99 -7.36
CA PRO A 105 4.38 21.88 -5.92
C PRO A 105 5.22 23.00 -5.30
N LYS A 106 4.78 23.47 -4.12
CA LYS A 106 5.51 24.48 -3.35
C LYS A 106 6.72 23.79 -2.69
N GLY A 107 7.91 23.98 -3.25
CA GLY A 107 9.15 23.43 -2.72
C GLY A 107 9.96 22.66 -3.76
N GLU A 108 10.59 21.57 -3.33
CA GLU A 108 11.34 20.69 -4.22
C GLU A 108 10.38 19.99 -5.18
N LYS A 109 10.68 20.06 -6.48
CA LYS A 109 9.88 19.40 -7.50
C LYS A 109 10.19 17.91 -7.44
N PRO A 110 9.20 17.04 -7.23
CA PRO A 110 9.36 15.62 -7.48
C PRO A 110 9.85 15.41 -8.92
N ASP A 111 10.73 14.44 -9.12
CA ASP A 111 11.24 14.08 -10.45
C ASP A 111 10.13 13.69 -11.43
N ASP A 112 8.96 13.28 -10.92
CA ASP A 112 7.79 12.87 -11.70
C ASP A 112 6.75 14.00 -11.93
N TRP A 113 7.05 15.25 -11.57
CA TRP A 113 6.15 16.37 -11.83
C TRP A 113 6.16 16.80 -13.30
N GLU A 114 4.97 16.89 -13.90
CA GLU A 114 4.75 17.34 -15.27
C GLU A 114 3.56 18.31 -15.36
N ASP A 115 3.67 19.36 -16.20
CA ASP A 115 2.54 20.21 -16.56
C ASP A 115 1.62 19.46 -17.54
N ARG A 116 0.70 18.68 -16.99
CA ARG A 116 -0.27 17.88 -17.74
C ARG A 116 -1.66 17.97 -17.12
N GLU A 117 -2.65 17.61 -17.93
CA GLU A 117 -4.01 17.40 -17.44
C GLU A 117 -4.09 16.09 -16.64
N GLN A 118 -4.71 16.15 -15.47
CA GLN A 118 -4.75 15.09 -14.47
C GLN A 118 -6.19 14.81 -14.03
N THR A 119 -6.43 13.60 -13.53
CA THR A 119 -7.68 13.27 -12.84
C THR A 119 -7.59 13.79 -11.40
N LEU A 120 -8.40 14.78 -11.07
CA LEU A 120 -8.34 15.50 -9.79
C LEU A 120 -9.62 15.29 -9.00
N PHE A 121 -9.47 15.06 -7.71
CA PHE A 121 -10.55 15.13 -6.73
C PHE A 121 -10.68 16.57 -6.23
N ARG A 122 -11.91 17.10 -6.22
CA ARG A 122 -12.25 18.46 -5.77
C ARG A 122 -12.17 18.61 -4.24
N SER A 123 -11.01 18.31 -3.65
CA SER A 123 -10.82 18.39 -2.20
C SER A 123 -10.87 19.84 -1.68
N THR A 124 -10.58 20.84 -2.51
CA THR A 124 -10.72 22.26 -2.13
C THR A 124 -12.17 22.63 -1.79
N ALA A 125 -13.15 21.97 -2.42
CA ALA A 125 -14.57 22.17 -2.11
C ALA A 125 -14.95 21.69 -0.70
N VAL A 126 -14.10 20.88 -0.06
CA VAL A 126 -14.30 20.34 1.29
C VAL A 126 -13.18 20.77 2.25
N GLY A 127 -12.43 21.83 1.92
CA GLY A 127 -11.52 22.51 2.84
C GLY A 127 -10.04 22.18 2.71
N ASP A 128 -9.64 21.45 1.66
CA ASP A 128 -8.23 21.18 1.38
C ASP A 128 -7.53 22.37 0.71
N ASP A 129 -6.20 22.43 0.79
CA ASP A 129 -5.41 23.54 0.26
C ASP A 129 -5.28 23.52 -1.27
N MET A 130 -5.27 22.32 -1.85
CA MET A 130 -5.20 22.08 -3.28
C MET A 130 -5.92 20.77 -3.62
N ASP A 131 -6.51 20.73 -4.82
CA ASP A 131 -7.15 19.52 -5.33
C ASP A 131 -6.15 18.37 -5.46
N ARG A 132 -6.58 17.16 -5.11
CA ARG A 132 -5.70 15.99 -5.01
C ARG A 132 -5.71 15.17 -6.29
N ALA A 133 -4.52 14.84 -6.79
CA ALA A 133 -4.37 13.96 -7.94
C ALA A 133 -4.69 12.50 -7.58
N LEU A 134 -5.46 11.84 -8.44
CA LEU A 134 -5.85 10.43 -8.28
C LEU A 134 -5.00 9.48 -9.13
N VAL A 135 -4.36 9.98 -10.19
CA VAL A 135 -3.59 9.18 -11.16
C VAL A 135 -2.26 9.86 -11.49
N LYS A 136 -1.16 9.12 -11.41
CA LYS A 136 0.21 9.56 -11.70
C LYS A 136 0.48 9.73 -13.21
N SER A 137 1.67 10.22 -13.57
CA SER A 137 2.14 10.39 -14.96
C SER A 137 2.20 9.06 -15.71
N ASP A 138 2.68 8.02 -15.05
CA ASP A 138 2.75 6.64 -15.55
C ASP A 138 1.39 5.90 -15.65
N GLY A 139 0.27 6.55 -15.27
CA GLY A 139 -1.07 5.96 -15.27
C GLY A 139 -1.41 5.11 -14.05
N SER A 140 -0.48 4.91 -13.12
CA SER A 140 -0.75 4.26 -11.84
C SER A 140 -1.56 5.15 -10.89
N PHE A 141 -2.20 4.54 -9.89
CA PHE A 141 -2.98 5.28 -8.90
C PHE A 141 -2.09 5.91 -7.82
N THR A 142 -2.48 7.09 -7.35
CA THR A 142 -1.82 7.73 -6.19
C THR A 142 -2.21 7.03 -4.90
N TYR A 143 -1.44 7.26 -3.81
CA TYR A 143 -1.83 6.81 -2.48
C TYR A 143 -3.17 7.42 -2.05
N PHE A 144 -3.43 8.68 -2.42
CA PHE A 144 -4.71 9.33 -2.18
C PHE A 144 -5.89 8.58 -2.83
N ALA A 145 -5.72 8.06 -4.05
CA ALA A 145 -6.75 7.25 -4.69
C ALA A 145 -6.99 5.91 -3.97
N ALA A 146 -5.93 5.29 -3.42
CA ALA A 146 -6.06 4.10 -2.60
C ALA A 146 -6.80 4.42 -1.28
N ASP A 147 -6.51 5.54 -0.63
CA ASP A 147 -7.18 5.98 0.59
C ASP A 147 -8.66 6.30 0.36
N VAL A 148 -9.01 6.92 -0.76
CA VAL A 148 -10.41 7.15 -1.16
C VAL A 148 -11.16 5.82 -1.29
N ALA A 149 -10.53 4.82 -1.92
CA ALA A 149 -11.13 3.50 -2.07
C ALA A 149 -11.28 2.77 -0.72
N TYR A 150 -10.29 2.90 0.16
CA TYR A 150 -10.35 2.32 1.50
C TYR A 150 -11.41 2.99 2.38
N LEU A 151 -11.52 4.32 2.28
CA LEU A 151 -12.54 5.09 2.99
C LEU A 151 -13.95 4.67 2.56
N LYS A 152 -14.17 4.52 1.25
CA LYS A 152 -15.42 3.99 0.70
C LYS A 152 -15.72 2.59 1.25
N ASP A 153 -14.72 1.70 1.27
CA ASP A 153 -14.85 0.35 1.83
C ASP A 153 -15.25 0.39 3.32
N LYS A 154 -14.69 1.31 4.13
CA LYS A 154 -15.14 1.51 5.51
C LYS A 154 -16.59 2.00 5.59
N VAL A 155 -16.99 3.01 4.81
CA VAL A 155 -18.38 3.53 4.82
C VAL A 155 -19.37 2.43 4.42
N GLU A 156 -19.03 1.60 3.43
CA GLU A 156 -19.87 0.48 2.98
C GLU A 156 -20.04 -0.64 4.03
N ARG A 157 -19.16 -0.71 5.04
CA ARG A 157 -19.35 -1.58 6.21
C ARG A 157 -20.38 -1.05 7.21
N GLY A 158 -20.95 0.13 6.96
CA GLY A 158 -22.01 0.72 7.78
C GLY A 158 -21.53 1.67 8.89
N PHE A 159 -20.25 2.05 8.88
CA PHE A 159 -19.73 3.04 9.83
C PHE A 159 -20.18 4.46 9.45
N VAL A 160 -20.78 5.17 10.41
CA VAL A 160 -21.21 6.58 10.25
C VAL A 160 -20.13 7.57 10.65
N ASP A 161 -19.31 7.21 11.64
CA ASP A 161 -18.18 7.99 12.13
C ASP A 161 -16.87 7.26 11.79
N LEU A 162 -15.90 8.02 11.30
CA LEU A 162 -14.59 7.51 10.91
C LEU A 162 -13.51 8.28 11.67
N ILE A 163 -12.76 7.56 12.49
CA ILE A 163 -11.68 8.13 13.30
C ILE A 163 -10.35 7.70 12.69
N TYR A 164 -9.48 8.68 12.46
CA TYR A 164 -8.09 8.49 12.04
C TYR A 164 -7.21 8.97 13.18
N VAL A 165 -6.34 8.08 13.68
CA VAL A 165 -5.41 8.33 14.78
C VAL A 165 -4.02 8.55 14.22
#